data_AF-A0A5F8H382-F1
#
_entry.id   AF-A0A5F8H382-F1
#
_cell.length_a   1.000
_cell.length_b   1.000
_cell.length_c   1.000
_cell.angle_alpha   90.00
_cell.angle_beta   90.00
_cell.angle_gamma   90.00
#
_symmetry.space_group_name_H-M   'P 1'
#
loop_
_entity.id
_entity.type
_entity.pdbx_description
1 polymer ?
#
loop_
_entity_poly.entity_id
_entity_poly.type
_entity_poly.pdbx_seq_one_letter_code
_entity_poly.pdbx_strand_id
1 'polypeptide(L)'
;MHSPEKVPLQNPPIKWAEGHKGVFNIEVQAVSSVHTQDNHLEKFFTLCHSLESQVTFPIRVLDHKITEANLEHELKLSIICLNSSRLEPLVLFLHQILDKLFQLSVQPMVIAGQTANFSQFAFESVVSIANSLHNSKDLSKDQHGRNCLLASYVYYVFRLPDVQREVSKSGGSSHPDPRYHTYGRTSAAAVNSKLLQARVMSSSNPDIAGMHTSPDEEVKHIMASKVADRVSNRMSYYSQGNNDTPNSTTVPRPASKKHFHEELALQMVVSTGMVRESVFKYAWFFFELLVKSMAQYVHNMDKRDNFRRTRFSDRFKDDITTIVNVVTSEIAALLVKPQKENDQAEKINISLAFFLYDLLSLMDRGFVFNLIKHYCNQLSAKLNNLPTLISMRLEFLRILCSHEHYLNLNLFFMAPDNAPASPNPSISSQVTKKLF
;
A
#
# COMPACT_ATOMS: atom_id res chain seq x y z
N MET A 1 8.61 -45.16 13.96
CA MET A 1 9.18 -46.51 13.74
C MET A 1 8.10 -47.52 14.12
N HIS A 2 7.47 -48.19 13.16
CA HIS A 2 6.49 -49.25 13.46
C HIS A 2 7.21 -50.58 13.64
N SER A 3 6.80 -51.36 14.64
CA SER A 3 7.29 -52.71 14.92
C SER A 3 6.95 -53.68 13.77
N PRO A 4 7.76 -54.72 13.53
CA PRO A 4 7.64 -55.60 12.36
C PRO A 4 6.56 -56.66 12.62
N GLU A 5 5.28 -56.30 12.55
CA GLU A 5 4.21 -57.29 12.52
C GLU A 5 3.86 -57.68 11.08
N LYS A 6 4.16 -58.95 10.78
CA LYS A 6 3.66 -59.82 9.70
C LYS A 6 2.93 -59.12 8.55
N VAL A 7 3.68 -58.83 7.48
CA VAL A 7 3.13 -58.55 6.16
C VAL A 7 2.35 -59.79 5.67
N PRO A 8 1.09 -59.67 5.19
CA PRO A 8 0.34 -60.80 4.64
C PRO A 8 1.04 -61.44 3.44
N LEU A 9 0.88 -62.75 3.25
CA LEU A 9 1.37 -63.47 2.07
C LEU A 9 0.76 -62.88 0.79
N GLN A 10 1.53 -62.06 0.08
CA GLN A 10 1.17 -61.57 -1.26
C GLN A 10 1.72 -62.54 -2.32
N ASN A 11 0.91 -62.84 -3.34
CA ASN A 11 1.30 -63.60 -4.52
C ASN A 11 1.38 -62.62 -5.71
N PRO A 12 2.54 -62.47 -6.38
CA PRO A 12 3.78 -63.24 -6.22
C PRO A 12 4.57 -62.88 -4.94
N PRO A 13 5.38 -63.82 -4.42
CA PRO A 13 6.11 -63.64 -3.17
C PRO A 13 7.17 -62.54 -3.31
N ILE A 14 6.95 -61.42 -2.61
CA ILE A 14 7.95 -60.37 -2.43
C ILE A 14 9.05 -60.94 -1.53
N LYS A 15 10.20 -61.31 -2.11
CA LYS A 15 11.42 -61.67 -1.36
C LYS A 15 12.29 -60.43 -1.20
N TRP A 16 12.58 -60.05 0.05
CA TRP A 16 13.55 -59.01 0.36
C TRP A 16 14.95 -59.46 -0.07
N ALA A 17 15.63 -58.65 -0.90
CA ALA A 17 16.87 -59.06 -1.54
C ALA A 17 18.06 -59.21 -0.58
N GLU A 18 18.07 -58.60 0.62
CA GLU A 18 19.26 -58.57 1.50
C GLU A 18 18.94 -58.51 3.02
N GLY A 19 18.13 -59.44 3.54
CA GLY A 19 18.06 -59.67 5.00
C GLY A 19 17.61 -58.46 5.84
N HIS A 20 16.61 -57.71 5.37
CA HIS A 20 16.06 -56.50 6.02
C HIS A 20 17.05 -55.34 6.20
N LYS A 21 18.24 -55.36 5.58
CA LYS A 21 19.06 -54.16 5.48
C LYS A 21 18.32 -53.13 4.62
N GLY A 22 18.11 -51.93 5.16
CA GLY A 22 17.52 -50.83 4.41
C GLY A 22 18.39 -50.49 3.21
N VAL A 23 17.87 -50.71 2.00
CA VAL A 23 18.61 -50.49 0.73
C VAL A 23 18.64 -49.00 0.38
N PHE A 24 17.57 -48.27 0.71
CA PHE A 24 17.48 -46.82 0.56
C PHE A 24 16.45 -46.27 1.54
N ASN A 25 16.59 -44.99 1.90
CA ASN A 25 15.55 -44.24 2.57
C ASN A 25 14.74 -43.48 1.52
N ILE A 26 13.40 -43.56 1.61
CA ILE A 26 12.51 -42.67 0.86
C ILE A 26 12.04 -41.59 1.81
N GLU A 27 12.34 -40.34 1.48
CA GLU A 27 11.71 -39.16 2.05
C GLU A 27 10.71 -38.61 1.02
N VAL A 28 9.43 -38.56 1.37
CA VAL A 28 8.38 -38.00 0.51
C VAL A 28 8.07 -36.59 1.00
N GLN A 29 8.59 -35.58 0.30
CA GLN A 29 8.19 -34.20 0.49
C GLN A 29 7.05 -33.89 -0.47
N ALA A 30 5.83 -33.79 0.04
CA ALA A 30 4.74 -33.22 -0.74
C ALA A 30 5.09 -31.76 -1.07
N VAL A 31 4.79 -31.27 -2.27
CA VAL A 31 4.88 -29.83 -2.62
C VAL A 31 3.52 -29.42 -3.14
N SER A 32 2.93 -28.37 -2.58
CA SER A 32 1.60 -27.89 -2.95
C SER A 32 1.62 -26.39 -3.17
N SER A 33 0.96 -25.95 -4.24
CA SER A 33 0.66 -24.53 -4.48
C SER A 33 -0.59 -24.05 -3.72
N VAL A 34 -1.27 -24.96 -3.02
CA VAL A 34 -2.53 -24.70 -2.30
C VAL A 34 -2.34 -24.84 -0.80
N HIS A 35 -1.55 -25.82 -0.38
CA HIS A 35 -1.28 -26.09 1.03
C HIS A 35 0.04 -25.46 1.46
N THR A 36 -0.01 -24.67 2.54
CA THR A 36 1.14 -23.88 3.00
C THR A 36 2.27 -24.73 3.58
N GLN A 37 1.94 -25.94 4.07
CA GLN A 37 2.88 -26.82 4.78
C GLN A 37 3.59 -26.10 5.95
N ASP A 38 2.91 -25.11 6.53
CA ASP A 38 3.38 -24.32 7.65
C ASP A 38 2.20 -24.13 8.60
N ASN A 39 2.35 -24.62 9.83
CA ASN A 39 1.27 -24.67 10.81
C ASN A 39 0.70 -23.28 11.14
N HIS A 40 1.55 -22.25 11.14
CA HIS A 40 1.12 -20.89 11.45
C HIS A 40 0.31 -20.31 10.30
N LEU A 41 0.75 -20.50 9.05
CA LEU A 41 0.00 -20.06 7.87
C LEU A 41 -1.30 -20.83 7.71
N GLU A 42 -1.29 -22.15 7.91
CA GLU A 42 -2.48 -22.99 7.80
C GLU A 42 -3.54 -22.57 8.82
N LYS A 43 -3.13 -22.35 10.07
CA LYS A 43 -4.02 -21.85 11.13
C LYS A 43 -4.60 -20.48 10.75
N PHE A 44 -3.77 -19.53 10.33
CA PHE A 44 -4.23 -18.20 9.92
C PHE A 44 -5.25 -18.25 8.78
N PHE A 45 -4.95 -18.96 7.68
CA PHE A 45 -5.86 -19.05 6.55
C PHE A 45 -7.17 -19.76 6.89
N THR A 46 -7.11 -20.82 7.69
CA THR A 46 -8.32 -21.55 8.10
C THR A 46 -9.24 -20.68 8.95
N LEU A 47 -8.67 -19.87 9.86
CA LEU A 47 -9.45 -18.95 10.70
C LEU A 47 -10.03 -17.79 9.87
N CYS A 48 -9.27 -17.23 8.94
CA CYS A 48 -9.78 -16.21 8.01
C CYS A 48 -10.92 -16.76 7.14
N HIS A 49 -10.78 -17.99 6.63
CA HIS A 49 -11.82 -18.63 5.85
C HIS A 49 -13.09 -18.89 6.66
N SER A 50 -12.94 -19.26 7.93
CA SER A 50 -14.07 -19.49 8.85
C SER A 50 -14.85 -18.23 9.19
N LEU A 51 -14.23 -17.07 9.03
CA LEU A 51 -14.86 -15.76 9.22
C LEU A 51 -15.57 -15.25 7.95
N GLU A 52 -15.06 -15.62 6.79
CA GLU A 52 -15.62 -15.19 5.50
C GLU A 52 -16.74 -16.12 5.01
N SER A 53 -16.60 -17.41 5.29
CA SER A 53 -17.58 -18.42 4.93
C SER A 53 -18.50 -18.65 6.12
N GLN A 54 -19.80 -18.82 5.88
CA GLN A 54 -20.73 -19.27 6.92
C GLN A 54 -20.41 -20.73 7.29
N VAL A 55 -19.44 -20.92 8.18
CA VAL A 55 -19.03 -22.24 8.66
C VAL A 55 -19.81 -22.60 9.92
N THR A 56 -20.22 -23.86 10.03
CA THR A 56 -20.85 -24.39 11.24
C THR A 56 -19.80 -24.62 12.32
N PHE A 57 -19.89 -23.89 13.43
CA PHE A 57 -19.05 -24.14 14.59
C PHE A 57 -19.48 -25.41 15.32
N PRO A 58 -18.54 -26.15 15.94
CA PRO A 58 -17.13 -25.85 16.13
C PRO A 58 -16.25 -26.30 14.95
N ILE A 59 -15.25 -25.50 14.59
CA ILE A 59 -14.29 -25.85 13.53
C ILE A 59 -13.12 -26.63 14.12
N ARG A 60 -12.54 -27.56 13.34
CA ARG A 60 -11.27 -28.20 13.67
C ARG A 60 -10.16 -27.57 12.85
N VAL A 61 -9.15 -27.05 13.52
CA VAL A 61 -7.95 -26.47 12.90
C VAL A 61 -6.76 -27.23 13.44
N LEU A 62 -6.04 -27.93 12.55
CA LEU A 62 -5.06 -28.94 12.94
C LEU A 62 -5.75 -29.94 13.90
N ASP A 63 -5.21 -30.11 15.11
CA ASP A 63 -5.77 -30.98 16.16
C ASP A 63 -6.64 -30.26 17.20
N HIS A 64 -6.91 -28.96 17.02
CA HIS A 64 -7.62 -28.15 18.00
C HIS A 64 -9.06 -27.84 17.55
N LYS A 65 -10.00 -27.99 18.50
CA LYS A 65 -11.40 -27.65 18.31
C LYS A 65 -11.64 -26.21 18.74
N ILE A 66 -12.05 -25.36 17.79
CA ILE A 66 -12.28 -23.93 18.00
C ILE A 66 -13.78 -23.64 17.98
N THR A 67 -14.26 -23.03 19.04
CA THR A 67 -15.64 -22.55 19.18
C THR A 67 -15.76 -21.12 18.68
N GLU A 68 -16.97 -20.68 18.37
CA GLU A 68 -17.22 -19.29 17.93
C GLU A 68 -16.77 -18.27 18.98
N ALA A 69 -16.97 -18.57 20.27
CA ALA A 69 -16.55 -17.71 21.38
C ALA A 69 -15.02 -17.53 21.47
N ASN A 70 -14.25 -18.54 21.02
CA ASN A 70 -12.78 -18.49 21.08
C ASN A 70 -12.17 -17.99 19.77
N LEU A 71 -12.96 -17.85 18.69
CA LEU A 71 -12.48 -17.52 17.35
C LEU A 71 -11.69 -16.21 17.32
N GLU A 72 -12.19 -15.17 17.99
CA GLU A 72 -11.51 -13.87 18.02
C GLU A 72 -10.12 -13.98 18.64
N HIS A 73 -10.02 -14.67 19.78
CA HIS A 73 -8.76 -14.86 20.49
C HIS A 73 -7.77 -15.69 19.66
N GLU A 74 -8.24 -16.81 19.10
CA GLU A 74 -7.43 -17.68 18.25
C GLU A 74 -6.95 -16.98 16.98
N LEU A 75 -7.79 -16.13 16.38
CA LEU A 75 -7.40 -15.34 15.21
C LEU A 75 -6.31 -14.32 15.59
N LYS A 76 -6.48 -13.58 16.70
CA LYS A 76 -5.46 -12.64 17.20
C LYS A 76 -4.11 -13.33 17.38
N LEU A 77 -4.10 -14.50 18.02
CA LEU A 77 -2.87 -15.28 18.19
C LEU A 77 -2.30 -15.74 16.85
N SER A 78 -3.15 -16.22 15.92
CA SER A 78 -2.68 -16.65 14.60
C SER A 78 -2.03 -15.53 13.79
N ILE A 79 -2.58 -14.30 13.87
CA ILE A 79 -2.04 -13.10 13.22
C ILE A 79 -0.64 -12.80 13.77
N ILE A 80 -0.51 -12.74 15.10
CA ILE A 80 0.78 -12.45 15.78
C ILE A 80 1.83 -13.51 15.43
N CYS A 81 1.44 -14.79 15.33
CA CYS A 81 2.36 -15.89 15.05
C CYS A 81 2.80 -16.01 13.57
N LEU A 82 2.32 -15.17 12.65
CA LEU A 82 2.71 -15.23 11.23
C LEU A 82 4.22 -15.04 11.01
N ASN A 83 4.89 -14.23 11.85
CA ASN A 83 6.34 -14.04 11.74
C ASN A 83 7.16 -15.25 12.20
N SER A 84 6.52 -16.24 12.84
CA SER A 84 7.16 -17.51 13.22
C SER A 84 7.12 -18.54 12.09
N SER A 85 6.46 -18.25 10.96
CA SER A 85 6.45 -19.11 9.78
C SER A 85 7.82 -19.23 9.14
N ARG A 86 8.06 -20.38 8.49
CA ARG A 86 9.25 -20.57 7.67
C ARG A 86 9.30 -19.53 6.53
N LEU A 87 10.49 -19.02 6.22
CA LEU A 87 10.67 -17.97 5.21
C LEU A 87 10.13 -18.36 3.84
N GLU A 88 10.38 -19.58 3.40
CA GLU A 88 9.96 -20.06 2.07
C GLU A 88 8.42 -20.07 1.92
N PRO A 89 7.63 -20.73 2.78
CA PRO A 89 6.17 -20.59 2.78
C PRO A 89 5.69 -19.13 2.92
N LEU A 90 6.33 -18.34 3.79
CA LEU A 90 5.97 -16.93 3.96
C LEU A 90 6.10 -16.14 2.65
N VAL A 91 7.17 -16.39 1.89
CA VAL A 91 7.41 -15.75 0.58
C VAL A 91 6.42 -16.24 -0.48
N LEU A 92 6.18 -17.55 -0.55
CA LEU A 92 5.25 -18.16 -1.52
C LEU A 92 3.82 -17.62 -1.35
N PHE A 93 3.38 -17.50 -0.11
CA PHE A 93 2.01 -17.06 0.22
C PHE A 93 1.91 -15.58 0.59
N LEU A 94 3.00 -14.79 0.44
CA LEU A 94 3.11 -13.41 0.92
C LEU A 94 1.92 -12.54 0.48
N HIS A 95 1.56 -12.63 -0.80
CA HIS A 95 0.46 -11.84 -1.35
C HIS A 95 -0.88 -12.16 -0.70
N GLN A 96 -1.22 -13.44 -0.50
CA GLN A 96 -2.46 -13.83 0.16
C GLN A 96 -2.45 -13.44 1.63
N ILE A 97 -1.30 -13.55 2.30
CA ILE A 97 -1.15 -13.14 3.71
C ILE A 97 -1.41 -11.64 3.84
N LEU A 98 -0.72 -10.81 3.04
CA LEU A 98 -0.88 -9.36 3.09
C LEU A 98 -2.30 -8.93 2.70
N ASP A 99 -2.90 -9.53 1.68
CA ASP A 99 -4.29 -9.24 1.29
C ASP A 99 -5.26 -9.52 2.44
N LYS A 100 -5.13 -10.67 3.12
CA LYS A 100 -5.97 -11.02 4.29
C LYS A 100 -5.74 -10.10 5.48
N LEU A 101 -4.49 -9.76 5.79
CA LEU A 101 -4.17 -8.81 6.86
C LEU A 101 -4.77 -7.43 6.58
N PHE A 102 -4.67 -6.93 5.36
CA PHE A 102 -5.24 -5.64 4.97
C PHE A 102 -6.76 -5.64 4.98
N GLN A 103 -7.39 -6.76 4.60
CA GLN A 103 -8.84 -6.92 4.72
C GLN A 103 -9.28 -6.87 6.19
N LEU A 104 -8.60 -7.61 7.08
CA LEU A 104 -8.85 -7.58 8.52
C LEU A 104 -8.60 -6.21 9.17
N SER A 105 -7.72 -5.39 8.60
CA SER A 105 -7.51 -4.01 9.07
C SER A 105 -8.70 -3.10 8.81
N VAL A 106 -9.38 -3.28 7.68
CA VAL A 106 -10.40 -2.33 7.21
C VAL A 106 -11.82 -2.79 7.50
N GLN A 107 -12.04 -4.11 7.59
CA GLN A 107 -13.35 -4.69 7.80
C GLN A 107 -13.53 -5.05 9.29
N PRO A 108 -14.34 -4.29 10.06
CA PRO A 108 -14.74 -4.74 11.39
C PRO A 108 -15.52 -6.05 11.22
N MET A 109 -15.14 -7.07 11.97
CA MET A 109 -15.77 -8.40 11.89
C MET A 109 -16.77 -8.55 13.01
N VAL A 110 -17.91 -9.21 12.76
CA VAL A 110 -18.88 -9.54 13.80
C VAL A 110 -18.69 -10.99 14.19
N ILE A 111 -18.29 -11.24 15.43
CA ILE A 111 -18.08 -12.59 16.00
C ILE A 111 -18.99 -12.69 17.23
N ALA A 112 -19.87 -13.70 17.27
CA ALA A 112 -20.84 -13.87 18.36
C ALA A 112 -21.65 -12.59 18.69
N GLY A 113 -21.97 -11.77 17.69
CA GLY A 113 -22.71 -10.51 17.84
C GLY A 113 -21.88 -9.31 18.32
N GLN A 114 -20.58 -9.48 18.57
CA GLN A 114 -19.66 -8.39 18.95
C GLN A 114 -18.77 -7.98 17.79
N THR A 115 -18.47 -6.68 17.69
CA THR A 115 -17.54 -6.18 16.67
C THR A 115 -16.10 -6.36 17.14
N ALA A 116 -15.35 -7.22 16.47
CA ALA A 116 -13.93 -7.43 16.67
C ALA A 116 -13.12 -6.52 15.73
N ASN A 117 -12.11 -5.84 16.27
CA ASN A 117 -11.16 -5.05 15.49
C ASN A 117 -9.78 -5.70 15.52
N PHE A 118 -9.27 -6.04 14.34
CA PHE A 118 -7.95 -6.67 14.15
C PHE A 118 -6.90 -5.71 13.59
N SER A 119 -7.22 -4.42 13.43
CA SER A 119 -6.38 -3.50 12.68
C SER A 119 -4.98 -3.31 13.25
N GLN A 120 -4.85 -3.17 14.57
CA GLN A 120 -3.55 -3.09 15.23
C GLN A 120 -2.75 -4.38 15.07
N PHE A 121 -3.34 -5.54 15.36
CA PHE A 121 -2.66 -6.85 15.23
C PHE A 121 -2.20 -7.12 13.80
N ALA A 122 -3.06 -6.80 12.82
CA ALA A 122 -2.74 -6.94 11.41
C ALA A 122 -1.60 -6.01 11.00
N PHE A 123 -1.63 -4.75 11.43
CA PHE A 123 -0.56 -3.78 11.16
C PHE A 123 0.78 -4.22 11.76
N GLU A 124 0.80 -4.59 13.05
CA GLU A 124 2.01 -5.07 13.73
C GLU A 124 2.58 -6.33 13.05
N SER A 125 1.72 -7.22 12.55
CA SER A 125 2.14 -8.41 11.81
C SER A 125 2.73 -8.07 10.45
N VAL A 126 2.16 -7.10 9.72
CA VAL A 126 2.74 -6.59 8.48
C VAL A 126 4.12 -5.97 8.72
N VAL A 127 4.27 -5.20 9.82
CA VAL A 127 5.57 -4.64 10.22
C VAL A 127 6.60 -5.74 10.51
N SER A 128 6.18 -6.77 11.23
CA SER A 128 7.03 -7.91 11.57
C SER A 128 7.47 -8.69 10.33
N ILE A 129 6.53 -9.00 9.42
CA ILE A 129 6.80 -9.67 8.14
C ILE A 129 7.74 -8.81 7.28
N ALA A 130 7.46 -7.51 7.14
CA ALA A 130 8.31 -6.61 6.36
C ALA A 130 9.74 -6.56 6.91
N ASN A 131 9.91 -6.50 8.23
CA ASN A 131 11.22 -6.54 8.87
C ASN A 131 11.94 -7.87 8.65
N SER A 132 11.23 -9.00 8.76
CA SER A 132 11.78 -10.35 8.51
C SER A 132 12.26 -10.50 7.06
N LEU A 133 11.44 -10.14 6.09
CA LEU A 133 11.78 -10.18 4.67
C LEU A 133 12.97 -9.27 4.34
N HIS A 134 13.04 -8.08 4.94
CA HIS A 134 14.12 -7.14 4.67
C HIS A 134 15.47 -7.57 5.28
N ASN A 135 15.45 -8.28 6.41
CA ASN A 135 16.66 -8.78 7.07
C ASN A 135 17.10 -10.16 6.56
N SER A 136 16.26 -10.85 5.77
CA SER A 136 16.64 -12.10 5.14
C SER A 136 17.79 -11.91 4.16
N LYS A 137 18.79 -12.80 4.23
CA LYS A 137 19.96 -12.80 3.34
C LYS A 137 19.65 -13.43 1.98
N ASP A 138 18.62 -14.26 1.92
CA ASP A 138 18.25 -15.02 0.72
C ASP A 138 17.42 -14.18 -0.26
N LEU A 139 16.93 -13.02 0.17
CA LEU A 139 16.06 -12.15 -0.60
C LEU A 139 16.84 -10.97 -1.20
N SER A 140 16.59 -10.72 -2.49
CA SER A 140 17.26 -9.65 -3.21
C SER A 140 16.79 -8.25 -2.79
N LYS A 141 17.72 -7.31 -2.85
CA LYS A 141 17.47 -5.88 -2.67
C LYS A 141 17.78 -5.15 -3.97
N ASP A 142 17.02 -4.10 -4.25
CA ASP A 142 17.28 -3.23 -5.39
C ASP A 142 18.47 -2.29 -5.12
N GLN A 143 18.81 -1.47 -6.10
CA GLN A 143 19.90 -0.48 -6.01
C GLN A 143 19.72 0.54 -4.87
N HIS A 144 18.50 0.72 -4.36
CA HIS A 144 18.17 1.62 -3.26
C HIS A 144 18.12 0.87 -1.91
N GLY A 145 18.49 -0.42 -1.89
CA GLY A 145 18.46 -1.27 -0.71
C GLY A 145 17.05 -1.68 -0.29
N ARG A 146 16.03 -1.53 -1.14
CA ARG A 146 14.65 -1.95 -0.86
C ARG A 146 14.48 -3.43 -1.19
N ASN A 147 13.68 -4.15 -0.41
CA ASN A 147 13.40 -5.56 -0.68
C ASN A 147 12.55 -5.70 -1.96
N CYS A 148 13.07 -6.47 -2.93
CA CYS A 148 12.45 -6.59 -4.25
C CYS A 148 11.05 -7.22 -4.22
N LEU A 149 10.79 -8.14 -3.28
CA LEU A 149 9.48 -8.79 -3.15
C LEU A 149 8.44 -7.80 -2.62
N LEU A 150 8.77 -7.04 -1.58
CA LEU A 150 7.88 -6.02 -1.03
C LEU A 150 7.59 -4.93 -2.06
N ALA A 151 8.61 -4.45 -2.76
CA ALA A 151 8.46 -3.48 -3.85
C ALA A 151 7.56 -4.04 -4.97
N SER A 152 7.79 -5.30 -5.37
CA SER A 152 6.98 -5.98 -6.39
C SER A 152 5.53 -6.20 -5.94
N TYR A 153 5.31 -6.50 -4.67
CA TYR A 153 3.97 -6.66 -4.12
C TYR A 153 3.21 -5.33 -4.17
N VAL A 154 3.80 -4.26 -3.61
CA VAL A 154 3.19 -2.92 -3.64
C VAL A 154 2.94 -2.53 -5.09
N TYR A 155 3.89 -2.74 -5.99
CA TYR A 155 3.73 -2.35 -7.39
C TYR A 155 2.70 -3.23 -8.14
N TYR A 156 2.85 -4.54 -8.22
CA TYR A 156 2.04 -5.37 -9.12
C TYR A 156 0.77 -5.94 -8.49
N VAL A 157 0.77 -6.15 -7.17
CA VAL A 157 -0.21 -7.02 -6.52
C VAL A 157 -1.23 -6.24 -5.69
N PHE A 158 -0.76 -5.28 -4.89
CA PHE A 158 -1.61 -4.58 -3.92
C PHE A 158 -2.85 -3.95 -4.57
N ARG A 159 -4.00 -4.24 -3.97
CA ARG A 159 -5.31 -3.66 -4.27
C ARG A 159 -6.01 -3.27 -2.97
N LEU A 160 -6.86 -2.26 -3.05
CA LEU A 160 -7.76 -1.93 -1.95
C LEU A 160 -8.64 -3.16 -1.60
N PRO A 161 -8.75 -3.53 -0.32
CA PRO A 161 -9.68 -4.57 0.10
C PRO A 161 -11.11 -4.22 -0.34
N ASP A 162 -11.76 -5.14 -1.06
CA ASP A 162 -13.12 -4.92 -1.55
C ASP A 162 -14.08 -5.08 -0.37
N VAL A 163 -14.71 -3.98 0.05
CA VAL A 163 -15.76 -4.03 1.07
C VAL A 163 -16.93 -4.72 0.41
N GLN A 164 -17.15 -5.99 0.74
CA GLN A 164 -18.27 -6.81 0.25
C GLN A 164 -19.51 -5.92 0.09
N ARG A 165 -19.87 -5.62 -1.16
CA ARG A 165 -21.20 -5.09 -1.46
C ARG A 165 -22.13 -6.21 -1.04
N GLU A 166 -22.91 -5.98 0.01
CA GLU A 166 -24.05 -6.84 0.32
C GLU A 166 -24.78 -7.09 -0.99
N VAL A 167 -24.76 -8.35 -1.44
CA VAL A 167 -25.58 -8.79 -2.56
C VAL A 167 -26.99 -8.61 -2.07
N SER A 168 -27.59 -7.48 -2.45
CA SER A 168 -29.01 -7.23 -2.27
C SER A 168 -29.70 -8.42 -2.93
N LYS A 169 -30.30 -9.31 -2.13
CA LYS A 169 -31.20 -10.34 -2.63
C LYS A 169 -32.45 -9.65 -3.15
N SER A 170 -32.38 -9.02 -4.32
CA SER A 170 -33.56 -8.78 -5.13
C SER A 170 -33.76 -10.04 -5.94
N GLY A 171 -34.81 -10.80 -5.61
CA GLY A 171 -35.23 -11.98 -6.35
C GLY A 171 -35.37 -11.65 -7.84
N GLY A 172 -34.57 -12.32 -8.66
CA GLY A 172 -34.59 -12.23 -10.10
C GLY A 172 -33.69 -13.32 -10.66
N SER A 173 -34.29 -14.37 -11.19
CA SER A 173 -33.60 -15.51 -11.80
C SER A 173 -32.64 -15.04 -12.90
N SER A 174 -31.35 -15.24 -12.68
CA SER A 174 -30.36 -15.25 -13.76
C SER A 174 -29.32 -16.32 -13.47
N HIS A 175 -29.10 -17.17 -14.47
CA HIS A 175 -28.17 -18.29 -14.45
C HIS A 175 -26.73 -17.84 -14.11
N PRO A 176 -25.95 -18.66 -13.40
CA PRO A 176 -24.52 -18.41 -13.21
C PRO A 176 -23.78 -18.71 -14.52
N ASP A 177 -23.29 -17.66 -15.16
CA ASP A 177 -22.38 -17.76 -16.31
C ASP A 177 -20.95 -18.00 -15.79
N PRO A 178 -20.28 -19.14 -16.10
CA PRO A 178 -18.98 -19.50 -15.55
C PRO A 178 -17.84 -18.83 -16.32
N ARG A 179 -17.95 -17.52 -16.56
CA ARG A 179 -16.88 -16.76 -17.20
C ARG A 179 -16.03 -16.10 -16.12
N TYR A 180 -14.93 -16.77 -15.78
CA TYR A 180 -13.77 -16.20 -15.11
C TYR A 180 -13.23 -15.03 -15.95
N HIS A 181 -13.85 -13.87 -15.80
CA HIS A 181 -13.31 -12.66 -16.38
C HIS A 181 -12.08 -12.25 -15.58
N THR A 182 -10.96 -12.07 -16.27
CA THR A 182 -9.72 -11.45 -15.78
C THR A 182 -9.90 -9.95 -15.48
N TYR A 183 -11.00 -9.55 -14.85
CA TYR A 183 -11.22 -8.21 -14.29
C TYR A 183 -10.38 -8.06 -13.01
N GLY A 184 -9.09 -7.75 -13.14
CA GLY A 184 -8.29 -7.50 -11.94
C GLY A 184 -6.93 -6.85 -12.16
N ARG A 185 -6.29 -7.08 -13.32
CA ARG A 185 -4.96 -6.50 -13.58
C ARG A 185 -5.00 -5.02 -13.99
N THR A 186 -6.14 -4.53 -14.49
CA THR A 186 -6.21 -3.22 -15.15
C THR A 186 -6.15 -2.02 -14.21
N SER A 187 -6.77 -2.06 -13.02
CA SER A 187 -6.79 -0.90 -12.12
C SER A 187 -5.47 -0.64 -11.41
N ALA A 188 -4.80 -1.68 -10.89
CA ALA A 188 -3.49 -1.56 -10.25
C ALA A 188 -2.42 -1.08 -11.25
N ALA A 189 -2.42 -1.62 -12.47
CA ALA A 189 -1.51 -1.20 -13.54
C ALA A 189 -1.81 0.22 -14.02
N ALA A 190 -3.08 0.60 -14.18
CA ALA A 190 -3.46 1.95 -14.61
C ALA A 190 -3.10 3.03 -13.58
N VAL A 191 -3.33 2.79 -12.28
CA VAL A 191 -2.95 3.73 -11.22
C VAL A 191 -1.44 3.88 -11.12
N ASN A 192 -0.69 2.77 -11.22
CA ASN A 192 0.76 2.84 -11.25
C ASN A 192 1.28 3.58 -12.46
N SER A 193 0.71 3.34 -13.65
CA SER A 193 1.11 4.04 -14.87
C SER A 193 0.91 5.55 -14.72
N LYS A 194 -0.19 6.00 -14.08
CA LYS A 194 -0.40 7.42 -13.77
C LYS A 194 0.60 7.98 -12.76
N LEU A 195 0.92 7.23 -11.70
CA LEU A 195 1.93 7.63 -10.71
C LEU A 195 3.33 7.69 -11.34
N LEU A 196 3.69 6.71 -12.17
CA LEU A 196 4.95 6.67 -12.91
C LEU A 196 5.03 7.75 -13.97
N GLN A 197 3.97 7.99 -14.74
CA GLN A 197 3.91 9.08 -15.70
C GLN A 197 4.14 10.43 -15.00
N ALA A 198 3.54 10.64 -13.82
CA ALA A 198 3.81 11.82 -12.99
C ALA A 198 5.27 11.90 -12.48
N ARG A 199 6.04 10.80 -12.46
CA ARG A 199 7.46 10.75 -12.10
C ARG A 199 8.41 10.85 -13.31
N VAL A 200 8.03 10.29 -14.47
CA VAL A 200 8.87 10.23 -15.70
C VAL A 200 8.73 11.48 -16.56
N MET A 201 7.60 12.20 -16.48
CA MET A 201 7.50 13.50 -17.13
C MET A 201 8.41 14.56 -16.47
N SER A 202 8.97 14.28 -15.28
CA SER A 202 9.97 15.09 -14.58
C SER A 202 11.29 15.18 -15.37
N SER A 203 11.53 16.32 -16.01
CA SER A 203 12.64 16.56 -16.94
C SER A 203 13.76 17.45 -16.39
N SER A 204 13.82 17.66 -15.08
CA SER A 204 14.87 18.49 -14.45
C SER A 204 16.16 17.74 -14.10
N ASN A 205 16.30 16.45 -14.48
CA ASN A 205 17.54 15.69 -14.30
C ASN A 205 18.10 15.23 -15.66
N PRO A 206 19.25 15.75 -16.12
CA PRO A 206 19.83 15.38 -17.42
C PRO A 206 20.28 13.91 -17.50
N ASP A 207 20.36 13.20 -16.37
CA ASP A 207 20.80 11.80 -16.31
C ASP A 207 19.67 10.77 -16.42
N ILE A 208 18.40 11.19 -16.57
CA ILE A 208 17.25 10.28 -16.70
C ILE A 208 16.63 10.46 -18.09
N ALA A 209 17.30 9.95 -19.12
CA ALA A 209 16.75 9.89 -20.48
C ALA A 209 15.75 8.73 -20.61
N GLY A 210 14.46 9.01 -20.40
CA GLY A 210 13.36 8.12 -20.78
C GLY A 210 12.86 8.42 -22.19
N MET A 211 12.52 7.38 -22.96
CA MET A 211 11.98 7.50 -24.33
C MET A 211 10.76 8.43 -24.39
N HIS A 212 10.89 9.55 -25.10
CA HIS A 212 9.79 10.50 -25.35
C HIS A 212 8.80 9.92 -26.37
N THR A 213 7.52 9.85 -26.01
CA THR A 213 6.41 9.71 -26.97
C THR A 213 6.04 11.10 -27.53
N SER A 214 5.72 11.17 -28.82
CA SER A 214 5.48 12.44 -29.52
C SER A 214 4.25 13.20 -29.00
N PRO A 215 4.32 14.55 -28.88
CA PRO A 215 3.24 15.39 -28.36
C PRO A 215 1.90 15.29 -29.12
N ASP A 216 1.91 14.84 -30.39
CA ASP A 216 0.70 14.70 -31.20
C ASP A 216 -0.26 13.60 -30.71
N GLU A 217 0.24 12.56 -30.04
CA GLU A 217 -0.61 11.47 -29.53
C GLU A 217 -1.35 11.87 -28.23
N GLU A 218 -0.77 12.78 -27.43
CA GLU A 218 -1.41 13.33 -26.23
C GLU A 218 -2.59 14.25 -26.59
N VAL A 219 -2.45 15.06 -27.65
CA VAL A 219 -3.51 15.94 -28.16
C VAL A 219 -4.71 15.15 -28.68
N LYS A 220 -4.48 14.03 -29.37
CA LYS A 220 -5.55 13.12 -29.80
C LYS A 220 -6.35 12.58 -28.62
N HIS A 221 -5.67 12.20 -27.54
CA HIS A 221 -6.32 11.62 -26.36
C HIS A 221 -7.19 12.63 -25.61
N ILE A 222 -6.79 13.92 -25.62
CA ILE A 222 -7.55 15.04 -25.01
C ILE A 222 -8.77 15.42 -25.86
N MET A 223 -8.66 15.37 -27.20
CA MET A 223 -9.78 15.66 -28.11
C MET A 223 -10.89 14.60 -27.99
N ALA A 224 -10.52 13.34 -27.77
CA ALA A 224 -11.47 12.24 -27.62
C ALA A 224 -12.32 12.31 -26.34
N SER A 225 -11.80 12.88 -25.24
CA SER A 225 -12.53 12.92 -23.97
C SER A 225 -13.61 14.01 -23.90
N LYS A 226 -13.51 15.07 -24.71
CA LYS A 226 -14.44 16.22 -24.66
C LYS A 226 -15.81 15.98 -25.30
N VAL A 227 -16.00 14.88 -26.04
CA VAL A 227 -17.25 14.60 -26.75
C VAL A 227 -18.30 13.95 -25.84
N ALA A 228 -17.92 13.39 -24.69
CA ALA A 228 -18.82 12.64 -23.80
C ALA A 228 -19.60 13.49 -22.76
N ASP A 229 -19.16 14.73 -22.46
CA ASP A 229 -19.67 15.49 -21.30
C ASP A 229 -20.88 16.40 -21.57
N ARG A 230 -21.54 16.30 -22.73
CA ARG A 230 -22.63 17.23 -23.09
C ARG A 230 -24.01 16.94 -22.52
N VAL A 231 -24.19 15.95 -21.64
CA VAL A 231 -25.51 15.64 -21.07
C VAL A 231 -25.44 15.48 -19.56
N SER A 232 -25.66 16.58 -18.84
CA SER A 232 -26.50 16.68 -17.62
C SER A 232 -26.13 17.93 -16.84
N ASN A 233 -26.94 18.98 -16.94
CA ASN A 233 -26.80 20.14 -16.07
C ASN A 233 -28.19 20.65 -15.67
N ARG A 234 -28.62 20.40 -14.43
CA ARG A 234 -29.53 21.27 -13.70
C ARG A 234 -29.44 21.03 -12.20
N MET A 235 -28.70 21.92 -11.53
CA MET A 235 -28.56 22.03 -10.09
C MET A 235 -29.72 22.85 -9.50
N SER A 236 -30.24 22.47 -8.33
CA SER A 236 -30.89 23.42 -7.42
C SER A 236 -30.59 23.08 -5.97
N TYR A 237 -29.99 24.02 -5.26
CA TYR A 237 -29.78 23.98 -3.82
C TYR A 237 -31.04 24.48 -3.11
N TYR A 238 -31.51 23.74 -2.10
CA TYR A 238 -32.32 24.28 -1.03
C TYR A 238 -31.79 23.77 0.31
N SER A 239 -31.37 24.72 1.14
CA SER A 239 -31.05 24.54 2.55
C SER A 239 -32.35 24.52 3.36
N GLN A 240 -32.50 23.54 4.26
CA GLN A 240 -33.52 23.54 5.32
C GLN A 240 -32.90 22.80 6.51
N GLY A 241 -32.80 23.36 7.72
CA GLY A 241 -33.79 24.14 8.44
C GLY A 241 -34.26 23.26 9.60
N ASN A 242 -33.74 23.54 10.78
CA ASN A 242 -33.94 22.84 12.06
C ASN A 242 -35.40 22.46 12.34
N ASN A 243 -35.67 21.25 12.85
CA ASN A 243 -36.90 20.94 13.59
C ASN A 243 -36.72 19.73 14.54
N ASP A 244 -37.05 19.96 15.81
CA ASP A 244 -37.19 18.97 16.88
C ASP A 244 -38.53 18.20 16.76
N THR A 245 -38.51 16.86 16.89
CA THR A 245 -39.41 16.03 17.74
C THR A 245 -39.16 14.52 17.52
N PRO A 246 -39.48 13.64 18.51
CA PRO A 246 -38.87 12.32 18.65
C PRO A 246 -39.82 11.15 18.30
N ASN A 247 -39.31 10.07 17.67
CA ASN A 247 -39.58 8.68 18.08
C ASN A 247 -38.91 7.60 17.19
N SER A 248 -38.32 6.61 17.88
CA SER A 248 -38.32 5.17 17.62
C SER A 248 -38.19 4.63 16.18
N THR A 249 -37.02 4.11 15.81
CA THR A 249 -36.75 2.65 15.75
C THR A 249 -35.25 2.44 15.52
N THR A 250 -34.66 1.50 16.24
CA THR A 250 -33.24 1.12 16.15
C THR A 250 -32.90 0.55 14.77
N VAL A 251 -32.48 1.41 13.85
CA VAL A 251 -31.67 1.01 12.71
C VAL A 251 -30.21 0.99 13.20
N PRO A 252 -29.45 -0.11 13.05
CA PRO A 252 -28.03 -0.06 13.33
C PRO A 252 -27.44 1.02 12.43
N ARG A 253 -26.90 2.07 13.06
CA ARG A 253 -26.16 3.13 12.36
C ARG A 253 -25.19 2.44 11.39
N PRO A 254 -25.20 2.77 10.08
CA PRO A 254 -24.29 2.11 9.15
C PRO A 254 -22.87 2.34 9.65
N ALA A 255 -22.15 1.24 9.91
CA ALA A 255 -20.76 1.30 10.31
C ALA A 255 -20.02 2.18 9.30
N SER A 256 -19.36 3.25 9.75
CA SER A 256 -18.64 4.14 8.85
C SER A 256 -17.62 3.32 8.09
N LYS A 257 -17.73 3.30 6.75
CA LYS A 257 -16.82 2.55 5.88
C LYS A 257 -15.41 3.06 6.14
N LYS A 258 -14.57 2.24 6.76
CA LYS A 258 -13.16 2.54 6.95
C LYS A 258 -12.47 2.49 5.59
N HIS A 259 -11.60 3.46 5.31
CA HIS A 259 -10.74 3.41 4.13
C HIS A 259 -9.35 2.90 4.52
N PHE A 260 -8.74 2.06 3.68
CA PHE A 260 -7.44 1.46 3.99
C PHE A 260 -6.34 2.50 4.27
N HIS A 261 -6.28 3.59 3.49
CA HIS A 261 -5.29 4.65 3.73
C HIS A 261 -5.49 5.34 5.08
N GLU A 262 -6.74 5.56 5.50
CA GLU A 262 -7.03 6.17 6.80
C GLU A 262 -6.64 5.25 7.95
N GLU A 263 -6.97 3.96 7.86
CA GLU A 263 -6.57 3.00 8.89
C GLU A 263 -5.05 2.80 8.92
N LEU A 264 -4.38 2.71 7.75
CA LEU A 264 -2.93 2.59 7.69
C LEU A 264 -2.23 3.80 8.32
N ALA A 265 -2.67 5.02 8.00
CA ALA A 265 -2.11 6.23 8.61
C ALA A 265 -2.38 6.28 10.12
N LEU A 266 -3.59 5.95 10.55
CA LEU A 266 -3.93 5.86 11.97
C LEU A 266 -3.01 4.88 12.71
N GLN A 267 -2.79 3.68 12.15
CA GLN A 267 -1.91 2.68 12.75
C GLN A 267 -0.45 3.13 12.82
N MET A 268 0.04 3.86 11.82
CA MET A 268 1.36 4.50 11.88
C MET A 268 1.44 5.54 13.01
N VAL A 269 0.39 6.36 13.19
CA VAL A 269 0.34 7.38 14.25
C VAL A 269 0.33 6.76 15.65
N VAL A 270 -0.46 5.71 15.87
CA VAL A 270 -0.59 5.08 17.20
C VAL A 270 0.51 4.05 17.51
N SER A 271 1.34 3.71 16.52
CA SER A 271 2.44 2.76 16.72
C SER A 271 3.46 3.27 17.75
N THR A 272 3.97 2.37 18.60
CA THR A 272 4.94 2.69 19.65
C THR A 272 6.05 1.64 19.74
N GLY A 273 7.12 1.96 20.49
CA GLY A 273 8.24 1.04 20.73
C GLY A 273 8.90 0.51 19.45
N MET A 274 9.23 -0.79 19.47
CA MET A 274 9.91 -1.50 18.37
C MET A 274 9.11 -1.50 17.06
N VAL A 275 7.77 -1.47 17.15
CA VAL A 275 6.90 -1.42 15.96
C VAL A 275 7.13 -0.10 15.24
N ARG A 276 7.08 1.02 15.96
CA ARG A 276 7.32 2.36 15.39
C ARG A 276 8.71 2.48 14.77
N GLU A 277 9.73 1.99 15.48
CA GLU A 277 11.10 1.98 14.96
C GLU A 277 11.21 1.19 13.65
N SER A 278 10.55 0.03 13.56
CA SER A 278 10.54 -0.79 12.35
C SER A 278 9.75 -0.15 11.20
N VAL A 279 8.63 0.51 11.50
CA VAL A 279 7.85 1.28 10.51
C VAL A 279 8.72 2.35 9.88
N PHE A 280 9.43 3.14 10.68
CA PHE A 280 10.29 4.21 10.14
C PHE A 280 11.56 3.67 9.51
N LYS A 281 12.15 2.59 10.05
CA LYS A 281 13.30 1.93 9.42
C LYS A 281 13.00 1.51 7.97
N TYR A 282 11.78 1.06 7.69
CA TYR A 282 11.32 0.68 6.36
C TYR A 282 10.21 1.62 5.83
N ALA A 283 10.33 2.92 6.13
CA ALA A 283 9.30 3.92 5.81
C ALA A 283 8.89 3.93 4.33
N TRP A 284 9.85 3.67 3.41
CA TRP A 284 9.58 3.58 1.97
C TRP A 284 8.41 2.64 1.65
N PHE A 285 8.31 1.49 2.32
CA PHE A 285 7.28 0.49 2.05
C PHE A 285 5.90 0.99 2.48
N PHE A 286 5.81 1.54 3.69
CA PHE A 286 4.55 2.04 4.25
C PHE A 286 4.06 3.31 3.52
N PHE A 287 4.98 4.20 3.15
CA PHE A 287 4.64 5.39 2.36
C PHE A 287 4.19 5.04 0.95
N GLU A 288 4.86 4.14 0.25
CA GLU A 288 4.42 3.70 -1.08
C GLU A 288 3.06 2.99 -1.00
N LEU A 289 2.85 2.15 0.02
CA LEU A 289 1.57 1.49 0.25
C LEU A 289 0.44 2.49 0.53
N LEU A 290 0.72 3.52 1.35
CA LEU A 290 -0.21 4.60 1.68
C LEU A 290 -0.57 5.43 0.44
N VAL A 291 0.43 5.89 -0.31
CA VAL A 291 0.25 6.63 -1.58
C VAL A 291 -0.54 5.79 -2.58
N LYS A 292 -0.22 4.50 -2.71
CA LYS A 292 -0.91 3.63 -3.65
C LYS A 292 -2.37 3.42 -3.26
N SER A 293 -2.66 3.24 -1.98
CA SER A 293 -4.03 3.19 -1.45
C SER A 293 -4.81 4.48 -1.72
N MET A 294 -4.19 5.64 -1.45
CA MET A 294 -4.78 6.95 -1.73
C MET A 294 -5.06 7.12 -3.23
N ALA A 295 -4.12 6.74 -4.10
CA ALA A 295 -4.28 6.85 -5.54
C ALA A 295 -5.38 5.92 -6.09
N GLN A 296 -5.48 4.68 -5.59
CA GLN A 296 -6.59 3.78 -5.93
C GLN A 296 -7.94 4.31 -5.43
N TYR A 297 -7.96 4.90 -4.24
CA TYR A 297 -9.17 5.53 -3.67
C TYR A 297 -9.63 6.69 -4.55
N VAL A 298 -8.72 7.62 -4.87
CA VAL A 298 -9.00 8.76 -5.77
C VAL A 298 -9.46 8.27 -7.14
N HIS A 299 -8.82 7.25 -7.72
CA HIS A 299 -9.23 6.69 -9.00
C HIS A 299 -10.66 6.10 -8.96
N ASN A 300 -11.02 5.44 -7.86
CA ASN A 300 -12.36 4.90 -7.66
C ASN A 300 -13.41 6.00 -7.42
N MET A 301 -13.00 7.12 -6.80
CA MET A 301 -13.86 8.29 -6.60
C MET A 301 -14.04 9.16 -7.85
N ASP A 302 -13.02 9.31 -8.70
CA ASP A 302 -13.05 10.16 -9.91
C ASP A 302 -14.10 9.69 -10.93
N LYS A 303 -14.64 8.48 -10.80
CA LYS A 303 -15.87 8.05 -11.51
C LYS A 303 -17.14 8.81 -11.07
N ARG A 304 -17.05 9.67 -10.05
CA ARG A 304 -18.17 10.37 -9.38
C ARG A 304 -17.98 11.89 -9.27
N ASP A 305 -17.02 12.46 -10.01
CA ASP A 305 -16.78 13.90 -10.20
C ASP A 305 -16.63 14.75 -8.92
N ASN A 306 -15.46 14.65 -8.25
CA ASN A 306 -15.15 15.41 -7.02
C ASN A 306 -13.89 16.29 -7.15
N PHE A 307 -14.00 17.55 -6.71
CA PHE A 307 -12.90 18.51 -6.63
C PHE A 307 -11.77 18.06 -5.67
N ARG A 308 -10.51 18.34 -6.02
CA ARG A 308 -9.31 17.95 -5.25
C ARG A 308 -9.31 18.31 -3.76
N ARG A 309 -9.97 19.42 -3.37
CA ARG A 309 -9.92 19.97 -2.01
C ARG A 309 -10.71 19.19 -0.96
N THR A 310 -11.68 18.38 -1.37
CA THR A 310 -12.60 17.66 -0.47
C THR A 310 -12.42 16.13 -0.52
N ARG A 311 -11.34 15.64 -1.13
CA ARG A 311 -11.12 14.20 -1.35
C ARG A 311 -10.80 13.41 -0.09
N PHE A 312 -10.24 14.05 0.93
CA PHE A 312 -9.77 13.39 2.14
C PHE A 312 -10.33 14.08 3.39
N SER A 313 -10.65 13.27 4.41
CA SER A 313 -11.18 13.75 5.70
C SER A 313 -10.15 14.60 6.44
N ASP A 314 -10.60 15.55 7.26
CA ASP A 314 -9.68 16.39 8.05
C ASP A 314 -8.92 15.56 9.09
N ARG A 315 -9.58 14.55 9.69
CA ARG A 315 -8.93 13.56 10.56
C ARG A 315 -7.75 12.89 9.87
N PHE A 316 -7.91 12.45 8.62
CA PHE A 316 -6.81 11.85 7.87
C PHE A 316 -5.68 12.84 7.60
N LYS A 317 -5.99 14.11 7.29
CA LYS A 317 -4.97 15.15 7.12
C LYS A 317 -4.20 15.40 8.41
N ASP A 318 -4.86 15.35 9.57
CA ASP A 318 -4.22 15.46 10.89
C ASP A 318 -3.30 14.26 11.15
N ASP A 319 -3.72 13.05 10.79
CA ASP A 319 -2.88 11.85 10.86
C ASP A 319 -1.63 11.98 9.98
N ILE A 320 -1.77 12.44 8.72
CA ILE A 320 -0.62 12.71 7.83
C ILE A 320 0.33 13.76 8.42
N THR A 321 -0.22 14.84 8.97
CA THR A 321 0.58 15.90 9.62
C THR A 321 1.37 15.33 10.79
N THR A 322 0.74 14.49 11.60
CA THR A 322 1.37 13.81 12.73
C THR A 322 2.48 12.88 12.27
N ILE A 323 2.25 12.07 11.23
CA ILE A 323 3.27 11.19 10.64
C ILE A 323 4.49 12.00 10.20
N VAL A 324 4.31 13.08 9.44
CA VAL A 324 5.43 13.93 8.98
C VAL A 324 6.21 14.50 10.15
N ASN A 325 5.54 15.00 11.19
CA ASN A 325 6.19 15.57 12.37
C ASN A 325 6.97 14.55 13.20
N VAL A 326 6.42 13.34 13.35
CA VAL A 326 7.07 12.24 14.08
C VAL A 326 8.27 11.72 13.30
N VAL A 327 8.13 11.50 11.99
CA VAL A 327 9.23 11.04 11.13
C VAL A 327 10.36 12.08 11.07
N THR A 328 10.02 13.37 11.00
CA THR A 328 11.02 14.45 11.05
C THR A 328 11.77 14.46 12.39
N SER A 329 11.07 14.23 13.50
CA SER A 329 11.70 14.10 14.81
C SER A 329 12.62 12.89 14.90
N GLU A 330 12.22 11.77 14.29
CA GLU A 330 13.01 10.54 14.25
C GLU A 330 14.29 10.75 13.41
N ILE A 331 14.19 11.36 12.23
CA ILE A 331 15.35 11.74 11.40
C ILE A 331 16.32 12.59 12.23
N ALA A 332 15.82 13.62 12.91
CA ALA A 332 16.66 14.47 13.74
C ALA A 332 17.32 13.70 14.91
N ALA A 333 16.60 12.77 15.55
CA ALA A 333 17.13 11.96 16.63
C ALA A 333 18.25 11.01 16.17
N LEU A 334 18.12 10.39 14.99
CA LEU A 334 19.14 9.54 14.39
C LEU A 334 20.42 10.31 14.04
N LEU A 335 20.29 11.55 13.57
CA LEU A 335 21.41 12.42 13.19
C LEU A 335 22.21 12.96 14.39
N VAL A 336 21.66 12.91 15.61
CA VAL A 336 22.36 13.28 16.85
C VAL A 336 23.24 12.13 17.37
N LYS A 337 22.96 10.89 16.95
CA LYS A 337 23.69 9.69 17.37
C LYS A 337 24.96 9.47 16.50
N PRO A 338 25.91 8.61 16.92
CA PRO A 338 27.17 8.39 16.20
C PRO A 338 26.97 7.89 14.75
N GLN A 339 27.98 8.09 13.89
CA GLN A 339 27.88 8.00 12.42
C GLN A 339 27.19 6.77 11.80
N LYS A 340 27.12 5.62 12.49
CA LYS A 340 26.50 4.39 11.96
C LYS A 340 24.98 4.52 11.69
N GLU A 341 24.30 5.49 12.30
CA GLU A 341 22.86 5.72 12.11
C GLU A 341 22.54 6.79 11.04
N ASN A 342 23.54 7.44 10.44
CA ASN A 342 23.34 8.48 9.42
C ASN A 342 22.74 7.92 8.12
N ASP A 343 23.19 6.75 7.66
CA ASP A 343 22.65 6.10 6.45
C ASP A 343 21.16 5.80 6.58
N GLN A 344 20.72 5.47 7.80
CA GLN A 344 19.31 5.22 8.08
C GLN A 344 18.52 6.53 8.05
N ALA A 345 19.04 7.60 8.66
CA ALA A 345 18.40 8.91 8.62
C ALA A 345 18.23 9.41 7.18
N GLU A 346 19.24 9.24 6.32
CA GLU A 346 19.20 9.59 4.90
C GLU A 346 18.12 8.81 4.14
N LYS A 347 18.04 7.48 4.35
CA LYS A 347 16.99 6.65 3.73
C LYS A 347 15.58 7.07 4.14
N ILE A 348 15.38 7.40 5.42
CA ILE A 348 14.07 7.87 5.92
C ILE A 348 13.75 9.24 5.32
N ASN A 349 14.74 10.12 5.20
CA ASN A 349 14.60 11.44 4.61
C ASN A 349 14.19 11.37 3.13
N ILE A 350 14.87 10.52 2.35
CA ILE A 350 14.52 10.25 0.95
C ILE A 350 13.10 9.68 0.84
N SER A 351 12.75 8.73 1.71
CA SER A 351 11.41 8.12 1.73
C SER A 351 10.31 9.16 2.01
N LEU A 352 10.54 10.06 2.97
CA LEU A 352 9.62 11.14 3.30
C LEU A 352 9.52 12.16 2.15
N ALA A 353 10.63 12.46 1.47
CA ALA A 353 10.63 13.37 0.32
C ALA A 353 9.78 12.81 -0.83
N PHE A 354 9.96 11.54 -1.19
CA PHE A 354 9.12 10.88 -2.21
C PHE A 354 7.65 10.75 -1.78
N PHE A 355 7.39 10.54 -0.50
CA PHE A 355 6.02 10.56 0.02
C PHE A 355 5.36 11.91 -0.23
N LEU A 356 5.99 13.01 0.19
CA LEU A 356 5.44 14.36 -0.02
C LEU A 356 5.40 14.76 -1.51
N TYR A 357 6.36 14.29 -2.31
CA TYR A 357 6.33 14.43 -3.78
C TYR A 357 5.04 13.83 -4.35
N ASP A 358 4.70 12.59 -3.99
CA ASP A 358 3.48 11.95 -4.50
C ASP A 358 2.21 12.64 -3.96
N LEU A 359 2.25 13.16 -2.72
CA LEU A 359 1.13 13.90 -2.14
C LEU A 359 0.80 15.19 -2.89
N LEU A 360 1.78 15.86 -3.52
CA LEU A 360 1.53 17.06 -4.36
C LEU A 360 0.57 16.76 -5.53
N SER A 361 0.50 15.51 -5.99
CA SER A 361 -0.40 15.05 -7.04
C SER A 361 -1.78 14.62 -6.51
N LEU A 362 -1.86 14.19 -5.25
CA LEU A 362 -3.06 13.58 -4.66
C LEU A 362 -3.87 14.54 -3.78
N MET A 363 -3.21 15.44 -3.04
CA MET A 363 -3.80 16.31 -2.03
C MET A 363 -3.80 17.79 -2.44
N ASP A 364 -4.37 18.66 -1.60
CA ASP A 364 -4.25 20.11 -1.78
C ASP A 364 -2.78 20.55 -1.62
N ARG A 365 -2.26 21.27 -2.61
CA ARG A 365 -0.85 21.68 -2.63
C ARG A 365 -0.51 22.64 -1.48
N GLY A 366 -1.44 23.52 -1.08
CA GLY A 366 -1.24 24.42 0.06
C GLY A 366 -1.03 23.64 1.35
N PHE A 367 -1.82 22.58 1.57
CA PHE A 367 -1.60 21.65 2.66
C PHE A 367 -0.22 20.97 2.59
N VAL A 368 0.17 20.42 1.43
CA VAL A 368 1.48 19.74 1.29
C VAL A 368 2.66 20.71 1.47
N PHE A 369 2.58 21.94 0.94
CA PHE A 369 3.60 22.96 1.17
C PHE A 369 3.72 23.35 2.65
N ASN A 370 2.61 23.36 3.40
CA ASN A 370 2.68 23.52 4.84
C ASN A 370 3.44 22.37 5.51
N LEU A 371 3.24 21.11 5.10
CA LEU A 371 4.03 19.98 5.61
C LEU A 371 5.53 20.12 5.32
N ILE A 372 5.89 20.52 4.09
CA ILE A 372 7.28 20.77 3.68
C ILE A 372 7.91 21.87 4.55
N LYS A 373 7.17 22.95 4.82
CA LYS A 373 7.59 24.03 5.71
C LYS A 373 7.80 23.53 7.14
N HIS A 374 6.89 22.71 7.68
CA HIS A 374 7.01 22.13 9.02
C HIS A 374 8.26 21.25 9.13
N TYR A 375 8.50 20.37 8.16
CA TYR A 375 9.72 19.57 8.09
C TYR A 375 10.98 20.44 8.17
N CYS A 376 11.09 21.48 7.31
CA CYS A 376 12.27 22.34 7.26
C CYS A 376 12.51 23.07 8.59
N ASN A 377 11.44 23.61 9.18
CA ASN A 377 11.51 24.36 10.44
C ASN A 377 11.88 23.45 11.61
N GLN A 378 11.24 22.29 11.71
CA GLN A 378 11.46 21.34 12.81
C GLN A 378 12.86 20.74 12.76
N LEU A 379 13.36 20.38 11.57
CA LEU A 379 14.71 19.85 11.41
C LEU A 379 15.76 20.92 11.78
N SER A 380 15.54 22.17 11.36
CA SER A 380 16.43 23.30 11.71
C SER A 380 16.43 23.60 13.21
N ALA A 381 15.29 23.42 13.89
CA ALA A 381 15.19 23.63 15.33
C ALA A 381 15.87 22.53 16.16
N LYS A 382 15.97 21.31 15.63
CA LYS A 382 16.53 20.13 16.34
C LYS A 382 17.99 19.86 16.03
N LEU A 383 18.52 20.32 14.90
CA LEU A 383 19.90 20.04 14.49
C LEU A 383 20.80 21.27 14.61
N ASN A 384 21.86 21.13 15.41
CA ASN A 384 22.91 22.16 15.55
C ASN A 384 24.04 22.01 14.52
N ASN A 385 24.20 20.82 13.91
CA ASN A 385 25.22 20.57 12.90
C ASN A 385 24.78 21.13 11.53
N LEU A 386 25.29 22.32 11.20
CA LEU A 386 24.87 23.07 10.02
C LEU A 386 25.16 22.33 8.69
N PRO A 387 26.36 21.76 8.43
CA PRO A 387 26.62 20.96 7.23
C PRO A 387 25.63 19.80 7.01
N THR A 388 25.37 19.00 8.04
CA THR A 388 24.44 17.86 7.95
C THR A 388 23.01 18.33 7.72
N LEU A 389 22.58 19.39 8.42
CA LEU A 389 21.26 20.00 8.23
C LEU A 389 21.07 20.48 6.78
N ILE A 390 22.06 21.18 6.23
CA ILE A 390 22.03 21.67 4.85
C ILE A 390 21.93 20.49 3.88
N SER A 391 22.76 19.47 4.04
CA SER A 391 22.76 18.28 3.18
C SER A 391 21.38 17.59 3.15
N MET A 392 20.82 17.29 4.33
CA MET A 392 19.51 16.63 4.44
C MET A 392 18.38 17.45 3.81
N ARG A 393 18.39 18.77 4.01
CA ARG A 393 17.38 19.68 3.43
C ARG A 393 17.53 19.81 1.93
N LEU A 394 18.75 19.95 1.42
CA LEU A 394 18.99 20.07 -0.02
C LEU A 394 18.57 18.80 -0.74
N GLU A 395 18.89 17.61 -0.21
CA GLU A 395 18.48 16.36 -0.81
C GLU A 395 16.94 16.19 -0.79
N PHE A 396 16.31 16.51 0.34
CA PHE A 396 14.86 16.49 0.48
C PHE A 396 14.17 17.45 -0.51
N LEU A 397 14.63 18.70 -0.59
CA LEU A 397 14.07 19.70 -1.49
C LEU A 397 14.39 19.39 -2.95
N ARG A 398 15.54 18.79 -3.26
CA ARG A 398 15.90 18.37 -4.62
C ARG A 398 14.88 17.36 -5.16
N ILE A 399 14.49 16.38 -4.35
CA ILE A 399 13.45 15.41 -4.71
C ILE A 399 12.10 16.12 -4.90
N LEU A 400 11.73 17.06 -4.02
CA LEU A 400 10.45 17.77 -4.16
C LEU A 400 10.42 18.72 -5.37
N CYS A 401 11.53 19.38 -5.67
CA CYS A 401 11.66 20.30 -6.81
C CYS A 401 11.69 19.57 -8.15
N SER A 402 11.93 18.26 -8.17
CA SER A 402 11.70 17.47 -9.39
C SER A 402 10.20 17.23 -9.64
N HIS A 403 9.29 17.64 -8.74
CA HIS A 403 7.85 17.51 -8.95
C HIS A 403 7.37 18.46 -10.05
N GLU A 404 6.95 17.89 -11.18
CA GLU A 404 6.46 18.70 -12.28
C GLU A 404 4.98 19.07 -12.11
N HIS A 405 4.76 20.38 -11.98
CA HIS A 405 3.66 21.03 -12.64
C HIS A 405 4.24 22.13 -13.52
N TYR A 406 4.14 21.99 -14.84
CA TYR A 406 4.35 23.11 -15.75
C TYR A 406 3.47 24.29 -15.31
N LEU A 407 4.07 25.27 -14.65
CA LEU A 407 3.60 26.65 -14.76
C LEU A 407 4.23 27.14 -16.04
N ASN A 408 3.43 27.19 -17.11
CA ASN A 408 3.80 27.99 -18.27
C ASN A 408 3.79 29.45 -17.79
N LEU A 409 4.93 29.88 -17.24
CA LEU A 409 5.16 31.25 -16.88
C LEU A 409 5.26 31.99 -18.22
N ASN A 410 4.11 32.41 -18.73
CA ASN A 410 4.03 33.43 -19.76
C ASN A 410 4.51 34.75 -19.14
N LEU A 411 5.80 34.81 -18.81
CA LEU A 411 6.48 36.05 -18.52
C LEU A 411 6.47 36.80 -19.85
N PHE A 412 5.57 37.79 -19.95
CA PHE A 412 5.67 38.80 -20.97
C PHE A 412 6.98 39.55 -20.73
N PHE A 413 8.07 39.04 -21.29
CA PHE A 413 9.26 39.83 -21.49
C PHE A 413 8.90 40.82 -22.60
N MET A 414 8.62 42.07 -22.22
CA MET A 414 8.82 43.21 -23.10
C MET A 414 10.32 43.22 -23.44
N ALA A 415 10.69 42.57 -24.53
CA ALA A 415 12.05 42.62 -25.03
C ALA A 415 12.29 44.02 -25.61
N PRO A 416 13.29 44.80 -25.15
CA PRO A 416 13.84 45.87 -25.97
C PRO A 416 14.55 45.21 -27.16
N ASP A 417 14.32 45.73 -28.37
CA ASP A 417 14.68 45.17 -29.69
C ASP A 417 16.17 44.87 -29.97
N ASN A 418 17.07 44.83 -28.99
CA ASN A 418 18.52 44.70 -29.23
C ASN A 418 19.27 43.87 -28.16
N ALA A 419 18.89 42.61 -27.95
CA ALA A 419 19.73 41.66 -27.20
C ALA A 419 20.38 40.62 -28.15
N PRO A 420 21.71 40.40 -28.07
CA PRO A 420 22.39 39.40 -28.89
C PRO A 420 21.96 37.97 -28.50
N ALA A 421 21.90 37.09 -29.49
CA ALA A 421 21.47 35.70 -29.30
C ALA A 421 22.38 34.95 -28.32
N SER A 422 21.76 34.31 -27.32
CA SER A 422 22.41 33.37 -26.39
C SER A 422 23.12 32.23 -27.15
N PRO A 423 24.33 31.80 -26.74
CA PRO A 423 25.09 30.75 -27.41
C PRO A 423 24.61 29.32 -27.12
N ASN A 424 23.55 29.14 -26.32
CA ASN A 424 22.97 27.81 -26.04
C ASN A 424 21.61 27.66 -26.74
N PRO A 425 21.49 26.86 -27.80
CA PRO A 425 20.20 26.60 -28.42
C PRO A 425 19.42 25.58 -27.57
N SER A 426 18.65 26.06 -26.61
CA SER A 426 17.58 25.26 -26.01
C SER A 426 16.38 25.23 -26.96
N ILE A 427 15.87 24.03 -27.24
CA ILE A 427 14.79 23.74 -28.21
C ILE A 427 13.52 24.59 -27.93
N SER A 428 13.33 25.02 -26.67
CA SER A 428 12.22 25.88 -26.24
C SER A 428 12.24 27.30 -26.84
N SER A 429 13.41 27.83 -27.22
CA SER A 429 13.50 29.19 -27.79
C SER A 429 13.05 29.30 -29.25
N GLN A 430 12.86 28.18 -29.97
CA GLN A 430 12.40 28.22 -31.36
C GLN A 430 10.88 28.34 -31.50
N VAL A 431 10.11 27.95 -30.48
CA VAL A 431 8.64 27.95 -30.56
C VAL A 431 8.08 29.38 -30.52
N THR A 432 8.75 30.31 -29.84
CA THR A 432 8.32 31.72 -29.77
C THR A 432 8.68 32.53 -31.02
N LYS A 433 9.49 32.01 -31.94
CA LYS A 433 9.84 32.70 -33.20
C LYS A 433 8.96 32.32 -34.41
N LYS A 434 8.03 31.39 -34.26
CA LYS A 434 7.17 30.89 -35.36
C LYS A 434 5.70 31.35 -35.30
N LEU A 435 5.39 32.30 -34.43
CA LEU A 435 4.08 32.94 -34.38
C LEU A 435 4.22 34.45 -34.56
N PHE A 436 4.80 34.87 -35.68
CA PHE A 436 4.51 36.09 -36.41
C PHE A 436 4.87 35.90 -37.87
#